data_AF-A0A6G0M5A5-F1
#
_entry.id   AF-A0A6G0M5A5-F1
#
_cell.length_a   1.000
_cell.length_b   1.000
_cell.length_c   1.000
_cell.angle_alpha   90.00
_cell.angle_beta   90.00
_cell.angle_gamma   90.00
#
_symmetry.space_group_name_H-M   'P 1'
#
loop_
_entity.id
_entity.type
_entity.pdbx_description
1 polymer ?
#
loop_
_entity_poly.entity_id
_entity_poly.type
_entity_poly.pdbx_seq_one_letter_code
_entity_poly.pdbx_strand_id
1 'polypeptide(L)'
;MIVYQDETNFNLYLSRSEGWSRIDEHAVVQLPPSQGKNLHIQGGVSAFTGLVLLRTHEGSITKLENARLIADLFVAAQQTLEYQELAPSNKVVIVTDNAPAHSQVEDLAR
;
A
#
# COMPACT_ATOMS: atom_id res chain seq x y z
N MET A 1 0.29 19.95 2.14
CA MET A 1 0.24 18.77 1.25
C MET A 1 -0.75 17.77 1.79
N ILE A 2 -1.55 17.14 0.92
CA ILE A 2 -2.48 16.08 1.30
C ILE A 2 -1.89 14.76 0.83
N VAL A 3 -1.84 13.76 1.71
CA VAL A 3 -1.43 12.39 1.40
C VAL A 3 -2.59 11.46 1.72
N TYR A 4 -3.04 10.69 0.73
CA TYR A 4 -4.07 9.68 0.87
C TYR A 4 -3.41 8.34 1.16
N GLN A 5 -3.77 7.73 2.28
CA GLN A 5 -3.28 6.43 2.69
C GLN A 5 -4.41 5.39 2.61
N ASP A 6 -4.06 4.20 2.15
CA ASP A 6 -4.98 3.05 2.10
C ASP A 6 -4.20 1.73 2.18
N GLU A 7 -4.94 0.66 2.43
CA GLU A 7 -4.50 -0.73 2.42
C GLU A 7 -5.07 -1.47 1.21
N THR A 8 -4.28 -2.33 0.59
CA THR A 8 -4.81 -3.29 -0.37
C THR A 8 -4.21 -4.68 -0.22
N ASN A 9 -5.04 -5.68 -0.43
CA ASN A 9 -4.65 -7.09 -0.43
C ASN A 9 -4.36 -7.51 -1.86
N PHE A 10 -3.10 -7.85 -2.13
CA PHE A 10 -2.69 -8.36 -3.42
C PHE A 10 -2.56 -9.88 -3.36
N ASN A 11 -3.45 -10.59 -4.05
CA ASN A 11 -3.32 -12.04 -4.19
C ASN A 11 -2.15 -12.33 -5.14
N LEU A 12 -1.15 -13.07 -4.67
CA LEU A 12 0.00 -13.48 -5.49
C LEU A 12 -0.35 -14.59 -6.50
N TYR A 13 -1.62 -14.93 -6.64
CA TYR A 13 -2.11 -15.84 -7.66
C TYR A 13 -1.85 -15.30 -9.07
N LEU A 14 -1.06 -16.06 -9.82
CA LEU A 14 -0.79 -15.80 -11.22
C LEU A 14 -1.35 -16.94 -12.05
N SER A 15 -2.23 -16.63 -12.99
CA SER A 15 -2.72 -17.57 -14.01
C SER A 15 -2.37 -17.08 -15.40
N ARG A 16 -1.99 -18.01 -16.28
CA ARG A 16 -1.87 -17.72 -17.70
C ARG A 16 -3.24 -17.89 -18.36
N SER A 17 -3.65 -16.91 -19.16
CA SER A 17 -4.87 -17.00 -19.98
C SER A 17 -4.66 -17.85 -21.24
N GLU A 18 -3.42 -17.95 -21.71
CA GLU A 18 -3.06 -18.61 -22.96
C GLU A 18 -1.86 -19.54 -22.76
N GLY A 19 -1.87 -20.65 -23.48
CA GLY A 19 -0.82 -21.67 -23.46
C GLY A 19 -0.68 -22.31 -24.83
N TRP A 20 0.49 -22.91 -25.07
CA TRP A 20 0.82 -23.57 -26.33
C TRP A 20 0.83 -25.07 -26.12
N SER A 21 0.25 -25.81 -27.06
CA SER A 21 0.37 -27.27 -27.18
C SER A 21 0.93 -27.64 -28.55
N ARG A 22 1.39 -28.89 -28.70
CA ARG A 22 1.73 -29.42 -30.02
C ARG A 22 0.47 -29.58 -30.86
N ILE A 23 0.65 -29.65 -32.17
CA ILE A 23 -0.43 -30.01 -33.10
C ILE A 23 -1.02 -31.36 -32.65
N ASP A 24 -2.36 -31.44 -32.61
CA ASP A 24 -3.15 -32.57 -32.12
C ASP A 24 -3.12 -32.83 -30.60
N GLU A 25 -2.54 -31.93 -29.79
CA GLU A 25 -2.60 -31.98 -28.33
C GLU A 25 -3.46 -30.84 -27.76
N HIS A 26 -4.18 -31.11 -26.66
CA HIS A 26 -4.89 -30.07 -25.91
C HIS A 26 -3.92 -29.23 -25.09
N ALA A 27 -4.04 -27.90 -25.16
CA ALA A 27 -3.37 -26.99 -24.25
C ALA A 27 -3.99 -27.11 -22.85
N VAL A 28 -3.27 -27.76 -21.93
CA VAL A 28 -3.67 -27.89 -20.52
C VAL A 28 -2.96 -26.80 -19.72
N VAL A 29 -3.73 -26.01 -18.97
CA VAL A 29 -3.20 -25.02 -18.03
C VAL A 29 -3.25 -25.61 -16.62
N GLN A 30 -2.08 -25.78 -16.02
CA GLN A 30 -1.98 -26.13 -14.60
C GLN A 30 -2.07 -24.85 -13.77
N LEU A 31 -3.19 -24.68 -13.06
CA LEU A 31 -3.41 -23.52 -12.19
C LEU A 31 -2.92 -23.83 -10.77
N PRO A 32 -2.14 -22.95 -10.15
CA PRO A 32 -1.85 -23.08 -8.73
C PRO A 32 -3.15 -22.92 -7.91
N PRO A 33 -3.20 -23.36 -6.65
CA PRO A 33 -4.33 -23.06 -5.77
C PRO A 33 -4.55 -21.54 -5.66
N SER A 34 -5.78 -21.08 -5.88
CA SER A 34 -6.14 -19.65 -5.80
C SER A 34 -6.15 -19.11 -4.36
N GLN A 35 -6.25 -20.01 -3.37
CA GLN A 35 -5.98 -19.72 -1.97
C GLN A 35 -4.46 -19.75 -1.73
N GLY A 36 -3.77 -18.77 -2.28
CA GLY A 36 -2.34 -18.54 -2.09
C GLY A 36 -2.04 -17.57 -0.93
N LYS A 37 -0.76 -17.27 -0.75
CA LYS A 37 -0.33 -16.18 0.14
C LYS A 37 -0.78 -14.84 -0.44
N ASN A 38 -1.39 -13.99 0.39
CA ASN A 38 -1.67 -12.60 0.04
C ASN A 38 -0.52 -11.71 0.50
N LEU A 39 -0.13 -10.78 -0.36
CA LEU A 39 0.75 -9.68 -0.01
C LEU A 39 -0.11 -8.51 0.43
N HIS A 40 0.04 -8.08 1.67
CA HIS A 40 -0.60 -6.87 2.16
C HIS A 40 0.26 -5.68 1.74
N ILE A 41 -0.35 -4.70 1.09
CA ILE A 41 0.30 -3.48 0.66
C ILE A 41 -0.31 -2.31 1.42
N GLN A 42 0.56 -1.50 2.00
CA GLN A 42 0.22 -0.26 2.67
C GLN A 42 0.99 0.88 2.04
N GLY A 43 0.34 1.98 1.74
CA GLY A 43 1.05 3.11 1.14
C GLY A 43 0.27 4.39 1.15
N GLY A 44 0.97 5.48 0.84
CA GLY A 44 0.38 6.80 0.71
C GLY A 44 0.76 7.48 -0.59
N VAL A 45 -0.21 8.16 -1.17
CA VAL A 45 -0.07 8.90 -2.42
C VAL A 45 -0.49 10.35 -2.24
N SER A 46 0.25 11.26 -2.85
CA SER A 46 -0.04 12.69 -2.93
C SER A 46 -0.26 13.06 -4.38
N ALA A 47 -1.17 14.00 -4.66
CA ALA A 47 -1.44 14.46 -6.02
C ALA A 47 -0.20 15.10 -6.69
N PHE A 48 0.72 15.66 -5.90
CA PHE A 48 1.89 16.39 -6.40
C PHE A 48 3.13 15.49 -6.51
N THR A 49 3.36 14.62 -5.53
CA THR A 49 4.54 13.74 -5.47
C THR A 49 4.30 12.36 -6.09
N GLY A 50 3.03 11.95 -6.25
CA GLY A 50 2.69 10.56 -6.57
C GLY A 50 2.86 9.67 -5.34
N LEU A 51 3.62 8.59 -5.45
CA LEU A 51 3.85 7.65 -4.35
C LEU A 51 4.83 8.24 -3.32
N VAL A 52 4.36 8.44 -2.09
CA VAL A 52 5.19 8.99 -0.99
C VAL A 52 5.91 7.87 -0.24
N LEU A 53 5.16 6.82 0.13
CA LEU A 53 5.71 5.67 0.84
C LEU A 53 4.90 4.42 0.48
N LEU A 54 5.60 3.29 0.35
CA LEU A 54 5.00 1.97 0.17
C LEU A 54 5.70 0.98 1.09
N ARG A 55 4.91 0.16 1.77
CA ARG A 55 5.35 -0.98 2.58
C ARG A 55 4.57 -2.21 2.16
N THR A 56 5.26 -3.34 2.20
CA THR A 56 4.67 -4.65 1.96
C THR A 56 4.84 -5.50 3.20
N HIS A 57 3.78 -6.22 3.55
CA HIS A 57 3.72 -7.07 4.73
C HIS A 57 3.18 -8.45 4.34
N GLU A 58 3.78 -9.51 4.92
CA GLU A 58 3.17 -10.84 4.89
C GLU A 58 2.27 -10.99 6.12
N GLY A 59 0.99 -11.31 5.90
CA GLY A 59 0.01 -11.48 6.98
C GLY A 59 -0.69 -10.18 7.40
N SER A 60 -1.47 -10.26 8.48
CA SER A 60 -2.34 -9.17 8.93
C SER A 60 -1.56 -8.02 9.58
N ILE A 61 -1.97 -6.80 9.25
CA ILE A 61 -1.36 -5.58 9.78
C ILE A 61 -1.96 -5.27 11.16
N THR A 62 -1.10 -5.12 12.15
CA THR A 62 -1.52 -4.73 13.50
C THR A 62 -1.72 -3.21 13.60
N LYS A 63 -2.51 -2.79 14.59
CA LYS A 63 -2.75 -1.36 14.89
C LYS A 63 -1.46 -0.56 15.10
N LEU A 64 -0.47 -1.16 15.76
CA LEU A 64 0.82 -0.52 16.05
C LEU A 64 1.66 -0.34 14.79
N GLU A 65 1.67 -1.33 13.90
CA GLU A 65 2.36 -1.23 12.62
C GLU A 65 1.73 -0.15 11.73
N ASN A 66 0.40 -0.08 11.72
CA ASN A 66 -0.30 0.98 11.01
C ASN A 66 0.09 2.37 11.56
N ALA A 67 0.07 2.57 12.87
CA ALA A 67 0.48 3.84 13.46
C ALA A 67 1.93 4.24 13.10
N ARG A 68 2.85 3.27 13.07
CA ARG A 68 4.24 3.49 12.62
C ARG A 68 4.29 3.86 11.14
N LEU A 69 3.50 3.22 10.29
CA LEU A 69 3.41 3.59 8.88
C LEU A 69 2.97 5.05 8.75
N ILE A 70 1.92 5.48 9.46
CA ILE A 70 1.42 6.86 9.39
C ILE A 70 2.50 7.86 9.84
N ALA A 71 3.27 7.54 10.88
CA ALA A 71 4.40 8.36 11.31
C ALA A 71 5.51 8.45 10.24
N ASP A 72 5.91 7.30 9.67
CA ASP A 72 6.88 7.24 8.57
C ASP A 72 6.40 8.03 7.35
N LEU A 73 5.11 7.95 7.04
CA LEU A 73 4.46 8.63 5.92
C LEU A 73 4.47 10.15 6.12
N PHE A 74 4.26 10.61 7.35
CA PHE A 74 4.34 12.03 7.72
C PHE A 74 5.78 12.57 7.58
N VAL A 75 6.78 11.81 8.00
CA VAL A 75 8.19 12.17 7.84
C VAL A 75 8.60 12.16 6.37
N ALA A 76 8.24 11.10 5.64
CA ALA A 76 8.53 10.98 4.21
C ALA A 76 7.89 12.13 3.41
N ALA A 77 6.64 12.47 3.73
CA ALA A 77 5.94 13.61 3.16
C ALA A 77 6.66 14.95 3.38
N GLN A 78 7.27 15.16 4.54
CA GLN A 78 8.04 16.40 4.79
C GLN A 78 9.37 16.45 4.04
N GLN A 79 9.90 15.29 3.65
CA GLN A 79 11.16 15.17 2.92
C GLN A 79 10.99 15.29 1.41
N THR A 80 9.76 15.36 0.89
CA THR A 80 9.52 15.53 -0.54
C THR A 80 9.89 16.94 -0.99
N LEU A 81 10.42 17.05 -2.21
CA LEU A 81 10.79 18.36 -2.78
C LEU A 81 9.56 19.28 -2.88
N GLU A 82 8.43 18.71 -3.30
CA GLU A 82 7.17 19.45 -3.44
C GLU A 82 6.68 20.03 -2.12
N TYR A 83 6.97 19.37 -0.98
CA TYR A 83 6.63 19.93 0.32
C TYR A 83 7.61 21.01 0.77
N GLN A 84 8.91 20.82 0.52
CA GLN A 84 9.96 21.78 0.91
C GLN A 84 9.86 23.11 0.16
N GLU A 85 9.30 23.11 -1.05
CA GLU A 85 9.04 24.32 -1.84
C GLU A 85 7.79 25.09 -1.38
N LEU A 86 6.96 24.53 -0.50
CA LEU A 86 5.78 25.21 0.03
C LEU A 86 6.14 26.26 1.08
N ALA A 87 5.23 27.21 1.28
CA ALA A 87 5.34 28.16 2.38
C ALA A 87 5.41 27.43 3.75
N PRO A 88 6.18 27.94 4.73
CA PRO A 88 6.32 27.30 6.05
C PRO A 88 5.01 27.13 6.83
N SER A 89 3.94 27.84 6.46
CA SER A 89 2.61 27.69 7.05
C SER A 89 1.84 26.47 6.54
N ASN A 90 2.30 25.84 5.46
CA ASN A 90 1.66 24.66 4.90
C ASN A 90 1.88 23.46 5.81
N LYS A 91 0.82 22.67 5.99
CA LYS A 91 0.85 21.45 6.80
C LYS A 91 0.79 20.21 5.92
N VAL A 92 1.36 19.11 6.40
CA VAL A 92 1.04 17.77 5.88
C VAL A 92 -0.28 17.33 6.52
N VAL A 93 -1.20 16.84 5.69
CA VAL A 93 -2.47 16.24 6.11
C VAL A 93 -2.49 14.83 5.56
N ILE A 94 -2.67 13.84 6.45
CA ILE A 94 -2.82 12.44 6.06
C ILE A 94 -4.30 12.10 6.15
N VAL A 95 -4.84 11.57 5.06
CA VAL A 95 -6.23 11.12 4.95
C VAL A 95 -6.22 9.60 4.91
N THR A 96 -6.98 8.99 5.81
CA THR A 96 -7.14 7.55 5.95
C THR A 96 -8.62 7.23 6.19
N ASP A 97 -9.03 5.98 5.98
CA ASP A 97 -10.38 5.52 6.28
C ASP A 97 -10.60 5.36 7.81
N ASN A 98 -11.81 4.97 8.20
CA ASN A 98 -12.16 4.78 9.61
C ASN A 98 -12.05 3.32 10.08
N ALA A 99 -11.18 2.50 9.47
CA ALA A 99 -10.97 1.13 9.90
C ALA A 99 -10.52 1.05 11.38
N PRO A 100 -10.88 -0.02 12.12
CA PRO A 100 -10.52 -0.15 13.54
C PRO A 100 -9.01 -0.03 13.82
N ALA A 101 -8.17 -0.48 12.88
CA ALA A 101 -6.71 -0.40 12.96
C ALA A 101 -6.18 1.06 12.87
N HIS A 102 -7.00 2.00 12.41
CA HIS A 102 -6.64 3.41 12.22
C HIS A 102 -7.12 4.29 13.38
N SER A 103 -7.87 3.71 14.32
CA SER A 103 -8.20 4.39 15.57
C SER A 103 -6.93 4.70 16.38
N GLN A 104 -6.91 5.82 17.11
CA GLN A 104 -5.82 6.19 18.03
C GLN A 104 -4.43 6.32 17.38
N VAL A 105 -4.36 6.49 16.05
CA VAL A 105 -3.08 6.72 15.37
C VAL A 105 -2.37 7.95 15.94
N GLU A 106 -3.11 9.01 16.31
CA GLU A 106 -2.55 10.23 16.92
C GLU A 106 -1.85 9.98 18.27
N ASP A 107 -2.34 9.01 19.05
CA ASP A 107 -1.75 8.66 20.35
C ASP A 107 -0.53 7.74 20.19
N LEU A 108 -0.52 6.90 19.15
CA LEU A 108 0.49 5.88 18.90
C LEU A 108 1.65 6.36 18.02
N ALA A 109 1.42 7.38 17.18
CA ALA A 109 2.42 7.96 16.28
C ALA A 109 3.24 9.10 16.92
N ARG A 110 3.10 9.30 18.24
CA ARG A 110 3.69 10.41 18.99
C ARG A 110 5.11 10.13 19.49
#